data_AF-A0AAU9P4M2-F1
#
_entry.id   AF-A0AAU9P4M2-F1
#
_cell.length_a   1.000
_cell.length_b   1.000
_cell.length_c   1.000
_cell.angle_alpha   90.00
_cell.angle_beta   90.00
_cell.angle_gamma   90.00
#
_symmetry.space_group_name_H-M   'P 1'
#
loop_
_entity.id
_entity.type
_entity.pdbx_description
1 polymer ?
#
loop_
_entity_poly.entity_id
_entity_poly.type
_entity_poly.pdbx_seq_one_letter_code
_entity_poly.pdbx_strand_id
1 'polypeptide(L)'
;MLLSSLYVFLVLFLIGEILVFATQGPVNFVCLHSVKPSLRPLSMAISTVSIHIFGDVPSSPLVGILQDKLNNWRTSALILTSVFFLAAGIWFIGIFLPSVDRYEEDSEHLGTRVEQPDVTPLLESKVANGDSTSASL
;
A
#
# COMPACT_ATOMS: atom_id res chain seq x y z
N MET A 1 -15.66 22.96 -38.96
CA MET A 1 -15.56 21.48 -39.06
C MET A 1 -14.38 20.93 -38.24
N LEU A 2 -13.17 21.50 -38.34
CA LEU A 2 -11.99 21.07 -37.57
C LEU A 2 -12.11 21.32 -36.05
N LEU A 3 -12.65 22.47 -35.64
CA LEU A 3 -12.86 22.81 -34.22
C LEU A 3 -13.86 21.90 -33.53
N SER A 4 -14.98 21.53 -34.18
CA SER A 4 -15.99 20.63 -33.59
C SER A 4 -15.44 19.23 -33.31
N SER A 5 -14.60 18.71 -34.20
CA SER A 5 -13.88 17.44 -34.01
C SER A 5 -12.89 17.52 -32.84
N LEU A 6 -12.17 18.63 -32.72
CA LEU A 6 -11.24 18.87 -31.62
C LEU A 6 -11.95 18.94 -30.26
N TYR A 7 -13.09 19.63 -30.16
CA TYR A 7 -13.87 19.69 -28.92
C TYR A 7 -14.38 18.32 -28.50
N VAL A 8 -14.87 17.50 -29.44
CA VAL A 8 -15.28 16.11 -29.15
C VAL A 8 -14.09 15.30 -28.66
N PHE A 9 -12.93 15.41 -29.31
CA PHE A 9 -11.70 14.75 -28.86
C PHE A 9 -11.29 15.20 -27.45
N LEU A 10 -11.31 16.50 -27.17
CA LEU A 10 -10.93 17.04 -25.85
C LEU A 10 -11.86 16.59 -24.74
N VAL A 11 -13.18 16.53 -24.99
CA VAL A 11 -14.14 16.01 -24.02
C VAL A 11 -13.90 14.53 -23.75
N LEU A 12 -13.70 13.72 -24.79
CA LEU A 12 -13.38 12.30 -24.63
C LEU A 12 -12.03 12.07 -23.96
N PHE A 13 -11.03 12.88 -24.28
CA PHE A 13 -9.71 12.86 -23.66
C PHE A 13 -9.81 13.19 -22.17
N LEU A 14 -10.53 14.27 -21.81
CA LEU A 14 -10.77 14.64 -20.42
C LEU A 14 -11.46 13.52 -19.64
N ILE A 15 -12.48 12.89 -20.23
CA ILE A 15 -13.14 11.73 -19.63
C ILE A 15 -12.13 10.60 -19.42
N GLY A 16 -11.34 10.26 -20.44
CA GLY A 16 -10.28 9.25 -20.35
C GLY A 16 -9.28 9.53 -19.22
N GLU A 17 -8.77 10.75 -19.13
CA GLU A 17 -7.87 11.18 -18.07
C GLU A 17 -8.52 11.03 -16.69
N ILE A 18 -9.76 11.48 -16.51
CA ILE A 18 -10.50 11.32 -15.25
C ILE A 18 -10.60 9.84 -14.85
N LEU A 19 -10.89 8.95 -15.80
CA LEU A 19 -10.96 7.50 -15.54
C LEU A 19 -9.60 6.91 -15.15
N VAL A 20 -8.52 7.31 -15.82
CA VAL A 20 -7.15 6.87 -15.50
C VAL A 20 -6.75 7.35 -14.11
N PHE A 21 -6.99 8.61 -13.77
CA PHE A 21 -6.70 9.16 -12.44
C PHE A 21 -7.59 8.55 -11.36
N ALA A 22 -8.86 8.24 -11.66
CA ALA A 22 -9.75 7.59 -10.70
C ALA A 22 -9.24 6.22 -10.25
N THR A 23 -8.49 5.51 -11.10
CA THR A 23 -7.92 4.19 -10.78
C THR A 23 -6.82 4.28 -9.70
N GLN A 24 -6.23 5.46 -9.47
CA GLN A 24 -5.21 5.67 -8.43
C GLN A 24 -5.74 5.38 -7.02
N GLY A 25 -7.01 5.72 -6.74
CA GLY A 25 -7.66 5.49 -5.45
C GLY A 25 -7.73 4.00 -5.07
N PRO A 26 -8.37 3.15 -5.91
CA PRO A 26 -8.40 1.70 -5.75
C PRO A 26 -7.01 1.06 -5.57
N VAL A 27 -6.06 1.42 -6.42
CA VAL A 27 -4.69 0.86 -6.38
C VAL A 27 -4.01 1.16 -5.04
N ASN A 28 -4.04 2.43 -4.63
CA ASN A 28 -3.47 2.88 -3.36
C ASN A 28 -4.17 2.22 -2.16
N PHE A 29 -5.51 2.13 -2.19
CA PHE A 29 -6.29 1.48 -1.15
C PHE A 29 -5.84 0.03 -0.91
N VAL A 30 -5.72 -0.76 -1.99
CA VAL A 30 -5.29 -2.16 -1.91
C VAL A 30 -3.84 -2.24 -1.40
N CYS A 31 -2.92 -1.40 -1.90
CA CYS A 31 -1.52 -1.39 -1.42
C CYS A 31 -1.41 -1.09 0.08
N LEU A 32 -2.20 -0.13 0.59
CA LEU A 32 -2.18 0.26 2.00
C LEU A 32 -2.86 -0.76 2.93
N HIS A 33 -3.88 -1.46 2.44
CA HIS A 33 -4.60 -2.49 3.20
C HIS A 33 -3.95 -3.87 3.12
N SER A 34 -2.94 -4.05 2.27
CA SER A 34 -2.15 -5.28 2.17
C SER A 34 -1.03 -5.38 3.20
N VAL A 35 -0.77 -4.31 3.96
CA VAL A 35 0.32 -4.23 4.94
C VAL A 35 -0.12 -3.61 6.27
N LYS A 36 0.63 -3.89 7.35
CA LYS A 36 0.46 -3.26 8.66
C LYS A 36 0.58 -1.72 8.54
N PRO A 37 -0.13 -0.93 9.38
CA PRO A 37 -0.08 0.53 9.33
C PRO A 37 1.33 1.13 9.34
N SER A 38 2.27 0.52 10.08
CA SER A 38 3.67 0.96 10.16
C SER A 38 4.47 0.79 8.86
N LEU A 39 4.04 -0.08 7.93
CA LEU A 39 4.72 -0.37 6.65
C LEU A 39 4.04 0.28 5.44
N ARG A 40 2.97 1.05 5.64
CA ARG A 40 2.21 1.72 4.58
C ARG A 40 3.08 2.58 3.64
N PRO A 41 3.99 3.45 4.14
CA PRO A 41 4.87 4.23 3.25
C PRO A 41 5.79 3.35 2.40
N LEU A 42 6.26 2.24 2.96
CA LEU A 42 7.11 1.27 2.25
C LEU A 42 6.31 0.56 1.15
N SER A 43 5.09 0.10 1.43
CA SER A 43 4.21 -0.52 0.43
C SER A 43 3.97 0.39 -0.76
N MET A 44 3.70 1.67 -0.51
CA MET A 44 3.52 2.67 -1.57
C MET A 44 4.80 2.93 -2.37
N ALA A 45 5.96 2.97 -1.70
CA ALA A 45 7.25 3.11 -2.36
C ALA A 45 7.55 1.91 -3.28
N ILE A 46 7.35 0.67 -2.79
CA ILE A 46 7.56 -0.55 -3.59
C ILE A 46 6.58 -0.61 -4.77
N SER A 47 5.31 -0.26 -4.56
CA SER A 47 4.31 -0.20 -5.62
C SER A 47 4.73 0.78 -6.72
N THR A 48 5.15 1.99 -6.34
CA THR A 48 5.62 3.02 -7.28
C THR A 48 6.85 2.56 -8.06
N VAL A 49 7.86 2.02 -7.38
CA VAL A 49 9.09 1.53 -8.02
C VAL A 49 8.78 0.37 -8.97
N SER A 50 7.86 -0.51 -8.59
CA SER A 50 7.42 -1.63 -9.43
C SER A 50 6.72 -1.14 -10.70
N ILE A 51 5.87 -0.11 -10.60
CA ILE A 51 5.24 0.54 -11.77
C ILE A 51 6.30 1.13 -12.69
N HIS A 52 7.36 1.75 -12.16
CA HIS A 52 8.41 2.32 -12.99
C HIS A 52 9.22 1.24 -13.73
N ILE A 53 9.64 0.20 -12.99
CA ILE A 53 10.50 -0.87 -13.55
C ILE A 53 9.75 -1.69 -14.60
N PHE A 54 8.49 -2.04 -14.34
CA PHE A 54 7.73 -2.97 -15.20
C PHE A 54 6.72 -2.29 -16.12
N GLY A 55 6.30 -1.06 -15.81
CA GLY A 55 5.28 -0.33 -16.54
C GLY A 55 5.87 0.87 -17.27
N ASP A 56 6.06 1.99 -16.56
CA ASP A 56 6.26 3.30 -17.17
C ASP A 56 7.53 3.36 -18.05
N VAL A 57 8.66 2.78 -17.59
CA VAL A 57 9.92 2.80 -18.35
C VAL A 57 9.89 1.87 -19.59
N PRO A 58 9.51 0.58 -19.48
CA PRO A 58 9.49 -0.31 -20.64
C PRO A 58 8.27 -0.11 -21.57
N SER A 59 7.16 0.48 -21.09
CA SER A 59 5.94 0.64 -21.88
C SER A 59 6.10 1.59 -23.06
N SER A 60 6.82 2.71 -22.91
CA SER A 60 6.98 3.69 -23.99
C SER A 60 7.67 3.10 -25.23
N PRO A 61 8.81 2.38 -25.10
CA PRO A 61 9.39 1.63 -26.23
C PRO A 61 8.47 0.52 -26.76
N LEU A 62 7.80 -0.21 -25.89
CA LEU A 62 6.96 -1.34 -26.27
C LEU A 62 5.75 -0.91 -27.10
N VAL A 63 5.07 0.16 -26.70
CA VAL A 63 3.94 0.75 -27.42
C VAL A 63 4.41 1.32 -28.77
N GLY A 64 5.62 1.89 -28.84
CA GLY A 64 6.24 2.31 -30.09
C GLY A 64 6.40 1.16 -31.09
N ILE A 65 7.00 0.05 -30.65
CA ILE A 65 7.14 -1.16 -31.49
C ILE A 65 5.79 -1.74 -31.88
N LEU A 66 4.81 -1.74 -30.97
CA LEU A 66 3.45 -2.19 -31.26
C LEU A 66 2.79 -1.33 -32.36
N GLN A 67 2.97 -0.01 -32.29
CA GLN A 67 2.47 0.92 -33.29
C GLN A 67 3.14 0.69 -34.65
N ASP A 68 4.47 0.49 -34.67
CA ASP A 68 5.25 0.23 -35.89
C ASP A 68 4.83 -1.06 -36.59
N LYS A 69 4.38 -2.08 -35.83
CA LYS A 69 3.87 -3.33 -36.40
C LYS A 69 2.44 -3.20 -36.91
N LEU A 70 1.57 -2.53 -36.16
CA LEU A 70 0.15 -2.43 -36.51
C LEU A 70 -0.12 -1.41 -37.62
N ASN A 71 0.74 -0.38 -37.77
CA ASN A 71 0.60 0.73 -38.73
C ASN A 71 -0.79 1.40 -38.74
N ASN A 72 -1.57 1.21 -37.66
CA ASN A 72 -2.94 1.70 -37.55
C ASN A 72 -3.18 2.19 -36.12
N TRP A 73 -3.15 3.51 -35.95
CA TRP A 73 -3.29 4.19 -34.66
C TRP A 73 -4.66 3.95 -34.00
N ARG A 74 -5.70 3.64 -34.77
CA ARG A 74 -7.03 3.34 -34.21
C ARG A 74 -7.03 2.01 -33.47
N THR A 75 -6.40 1.00 -34.06
CA THR A 75 -6.32 -0.34 -33.48
C THR A 75 -5.47 -0.34 -32.22
N SER A 76 -4.30 0.31 -32.24
CA SER A 76 -3.43 0.42 -31.07
C SER A 76 -4.10 1.19 -29.92
N ALA A 77 -4.78 2.30 -30.21
CA ALA A 77 -5.54 3.05 -29.21
C ALA A 77 -6.67 2.21 -28.59
N LEU A 78 -7.38 1.41 -29.39
CA LEU A 78 -8.42 0.49 -28.91
C LEU A 78 -7.83 -0.62 -28.02
N ILE A 79 -6.70 -1.20 -28.41
CA ILE A 79 -5.99 -2.21 -27.61
C ILE A 79 -5.60 -1.61 -26.25
N LEU A 80 -4.96 -0.44 -26.25
CA LEU A 80 -4.52 0.22 -25.03
C LEU A 80 -5.69 0.57 -24.11
N THR A 81 -6.78 1.10 -24.68
CA THR A 81 -8.00 1.42 -23.94
C THR A 81 -8.62 0.16 -23.33
N SER A 82 -8.66 -0.95 -24.07
CA SER A 82 -9.17 -2.23 -23.56
C SER A 82 -8.36 -2.74 -22.36
N VAL A 83 -7.02 -2.65 -22.43
CA VAL A 83 -6.13 -3.02 -21.32
C VAL A 83 -6.41 -2.17 -20.08
N PHE A 84 -6.62 -0.87 -20.22
CA PHE A 84 -6.96 -0.01 -19.08
C PHE A 84 -8.32 -0.35 -18.46
N PHE A 85 -9.33 -0.71 -19.26
CA PHE A 85 -10.61 -1.17 -18.74
C PHE A 85 -10.50 -2.48 -17.94
N LEU A 86 -9.68 -3.43 -18.41
CA LEU A 86 -9.39 -4.65 -17.66
C LEU A 86 -8.69 -4.35 -16.34
N ALA A 87 -7.67 -3.48 -16.36
CA ALA A 87 -6.97 -3.05 -15.16
C ALA A 87 -7.93 -2.40 -14.15
N ALA A 88 -8.77 -1.47 -14.59
CA ALA A 88 -9.78 -0.84 -13.75
C ALA A 88 -10.73 -1.86 -13.10
N GLY A 89 -11.20 -2.85 -13.87
CA GLY A 89 -12.03 -3.93 -13.35
C GLY A 89 -11.33 -4.79 -12.29
N ILE A 90 -10.07 -5.17 -12.53
CA ILE A 90 -9.27 -5.96 -11.58
C ILE A 90 -9.10 -5.20 -10.25
N TRP A 91 -8.72 -3.92 -10.31
CA TRP A 91 -8.55 -3.10 -9.11
C TRP A 91 -9.87 -2.81 -8.40
N PHE A 92 -10.96 -2.65 -9.14
CA PHE A 92 -12.29 -2.51 -8.56
C PHE A 92 -12.68 -3.76 -7.77
N ILE A 93 -12.50 -4.95 -8.35
CA ILE A 93 -12.71 -6.23 -7.64
C ILE A 93 -11.79 -6.32 -6.41
N GLY A 94 -10.54 -5.87 -6.52
CA GLY A 94 -9.58 -5.82 -5.42
C GLY A 94 -10.03 -5.01 -4.21
N ILE A 95 -10.84 -3.96 -4.38
CA ILE A 95 -11.45 -3.21 -3.27
C ILE A 95 -12.49 -4.06 -2.53
N PHE A 96 -13.26 -4.87 -3.26
CA PHE A 96 -14.35 -5.68 -2.68
C PHE A 96 -13.87 -6.98 -2.04
N LEU A 97 -12.62 -7.40 -2.28
CA LEU A 97 -12.07 -8.50 -1.49
C LEU A 97 -11.98 -8.02 -0.03
N PRO A 98 -12.62 -8.72 0.93
CA PRO A 98 -12.53 -8.35 2.32
C PRO A 98 -11.05 -8.37 2.70
N SER A 99 -10.50 -7.18 2.99
CA SER A 99 -9.22 -7.04 3.67
C SER A 99 -9.44 -7.69 5.02
N VAL A 100 -9.15 -8.99 5.10
CA VAL A 100 -9.16 -9.75 6.33
C VAL A 100 -8.24 -8.96 7.25
N ASP A 101 -8.83 -8.25 8.20
CA ASP A 101 -8.14 -7.56 9.28
C ASP A 101 -7.26 -8.60 9.99
N ARG A 102 -6.02 -8.75 9.51
CA ARG A 102 -5.08 -9.76 9.97
C ARG A 102 -3.97 -9.15 10.81
N TYR A 103 -4.20 -7.95 11.32
CA TYR A 103 -3.21 -7.21 12.09
C TYR A 103 -3.52 -7.13 13.59
N GLU A 104 -4.66 -7.68 14.02
CA GLU A 104 -5.09 -7.76 15.42
C GLU A 104 -4.82 -9.14 16.06
N GLU A 105 -3.79 -9.90 15.66
CA GLU A 105 -3.41 -11.15 16.37
C GLU A 105 -1.94 -11.25 16.81
N ASP A 106 -1.01 -10.44 16.29
CA ASP A 106 0.43 -10.65 16.56
C ASP A 106 1.12 -9.59 17.45
N SER A 107 0.46 -8.46 17.76
CA SER A 107 1.06 -7.41 18.62
C SER A 107 0.84 -7.64 20.11
N GLU A 108 -0.15 -8.44 20.51
CA GLU A 108 -0.41 -8.74 21.92
C GLU A 108 0.55 -9.80 22.50
N HIS A 109 1.30 -10.54 21.68
CA HIS A 109 2.20 -11.61 22.17
C HIS A 109 3.71 -11.35 21.96
N LEU A 110 4.09 -10.26 21.29
CA LEU A 110 5.50 -9.88 21.09
C LEU A 110 5.93 -8.64 21.88
N GLY A 111 5.06 -8.16 22.79
CA GLY A 111 5.35 -7.07 23.73
C GLY A 111 5.70 -7.50 25.16
N THR A 112 5.66 -8.79 25.49
CA THR A 112 5.81 -9.29 26.87
C THR A 112 6.99 -10.22 27.12
N ARG A 113 7.95 -10.37 26.20
CA ARG A 113 9.05 -11.35 26.39
C ARG A 113 10.45 -10.94 25.95
N VAL A 114 10.86 -9.68 26.12
CA VAL A 114 12.27 -9.23 26.23
C VAL A 114 12.17 -7.83 26.87
N GLU A 115 12.60 -7.47 28.08
CA GLU A 115 13.62 -7.94 29.02
C GLU A 115 13.01 -8.11 30.42
N GLN A 116 13.28 -9.23 31.09
CA GLN A 116 13.39 -9.23 32.53
C GLN A 116 14.87 -8.94 32.84
N PRO A 117 15.25 -7.71 33.22
CA PRO A 117 16.50 -7.55 33.94
C PRO A 117 16.27 -8.17 35.32
N ASP A 118 16.94 -9.29 35.53
CA ASP A 118 17.20 -9.85 36.84
C ASP A 118 17.85 -8.78 37.72
N VAL A 119 17.03 -8.10 38.52
CA VAL A 119 17.49 -7.29 39.65
C VAL A 119 16.55 -7.55 40.82
N THR A 120 16.68 -8.73 41.43
CA THR A 120 16.49 -8.79 42.88
C THR A 120 17.80 -8.36 43.53
N PRO A 121 17.88 -7.13 44.07
CA PRO A 121 18.68 -6.97 45.28
C PRO A 121 17.97 -6.11 46.34
N LEU A 122 17.76 -6.73 47.49
CA LEU A 122 18.08 -6.18 48.80
C LEU A 122 17.41 -4.86 49.24
N LEU A 123 16.08 -4.85 49.40
CA LEU A 123 15.39 -3.86 50.22
C LEU A 123 14.32 -4.43 51.17
N GLU A 124 14.48 -5.67 51.64
CA GLU A 124 13.59 -6.25 52.68
C GLU A 124 14.33 -6.61 54.00
N SER A 125 15.67 -6.60 54.06
CA SER A 125 16.39 -6.97 55.29
C SER A 125 16.75 -5.81 56.23
N LYS A 126 16.34 -4.57 55.94
CA LYS A 126 16.65 -3.39 56.78
C LYS A 126 15.52 -2.95 57.73
N VAL A 127 14.32 -3.55 57.67
CA VAL A 127 13.16 -3.09 58.47
C VAL A 127 12.64 -4.14 59.48
N ALA A 128 13.09 -5.39 59.42
CA ALA A 128 12.59 -6.45 60.32
C ALA A 128 13.54 -6.86 61.47
N ASN A 129 14.51 -6.02 61.85
CA ASN A 129 15.33 -6.24 63.05
C ASN A 129 15.34 -4.97 63.94
N GLY A 130 14.14 -4.47 64.24
CA GLY A 130 13.89 -3.61 65.39
C GLY A 130 13.58 -4.51 66.57
N ASP A 131 14.64 -4.88 67.29
CA ASP A 131 14.66 -5.67 68.51
C ASP A 131 13.50 -5.28 69.45
N SER A 132 12.55 -6.20 69.63
CA SER A 132 11.67 -6.20 70.78
C SER A 132 12.30 -7.04 71.88
N THR A 133 12.37 -6.43 73.07
CA THR A 133 12.34 -7.05 74.41
C THR A 133 13.69 -7.39 75.04
N SER A 134 14.11 -6.64 76.06
CA SER A 134 13.87 -7.01 77.47
C SER A 134 14.65 -6.13 78.45
N ALA A 135 13.97 -5.77 79.53
CA ALA A 135 14.47 -5.06 80.70
C ALA A 135 15.52 -5.87 81.49
N SER A 136 16.48 -5.17 82.12
CA SER A 136 17.01 -5.51 83.44
C SER A 136 18.05 -4.49 83.94
N LEU A 137 17.70 -3.84 85.06
CA LEU A 137 18.52 -3.17 86.09
C LEU A 137 19.27 -1.88 85.73
#